data_AF-A0A1D2NA84-F1
#
_entry.id   AF-A0A1D2NA84-F1
#
_cell.length_a   1.000
_cell.length_b   1.000
_cell.length_c   1.000
_cell.angle_alpha   90.00
_cell.angle_beta   90.00
_cell.angle_gamma   90.00
#
_symmetry.space_group_name_H-M   'P 1'
#
loop_
_entity.id
_entity.type
_entity.pdbx_description
1 polymer ?
#
loop_
_entity_poly.entity_id
_entity_poly.type
_entity_poly.pdbx_seq_one_letter_code
_entity_poly.pdbx_strand_id
1 'polypeptide(L)'
;MASKQSRLDRLFRSGQFTYPKRNARPPSPRENASFIQVLLVSWLLPLLQLGMKRELTEMDLYPTLFEDYADHIGDKLEIQWGDHIEKRKKKKKKPSIAKLLMSTYGKKFLFFGMFSLAEETIFRMIQVIAIGYVLDYFEGNYLTTLTGTVIFGVGGILLGAASFIITFHWSVFNMHHVCTHIRLGLSSLVYRKILHLNHASMRSSTVGQIVTMIASDLHRFDRKHIHINYLWIAPLHLIVVIYILYFHFNYGGSSLIGLTVLLFFTFTQYFMAKKFHQMRQKRVESSDLRIRAVVEIINAFYTIKVHCWERFFYDKAMDNRRQEVKILRTTLFLKLLNTALGFIVTKMAVFMTLLFAFIFEDPGSIHSKRVFVTLVMYEHVRVNFMVLFPHAINDMAELSSACTRINSFLTLEELQLPVDSEEALNNAIEGPDRSPCIVLHNLTCRWYKGENFHLEHINLKAQSGQLIVVCG
;
A
#
# COMPACT_ATOMS: atom_id res chain seq x y z
N MET A 1 -11.14 28.36 30.65
CA MET A 1 -11.26 27.57 29.38
C MET A 1 -12.69 27.31 28.83
N ALA A 2 -13.76 27.32 29.64
CA ALA A 2 -15.12 27.01 29.16
C ALA A 2 -15.79 28.08 28.24
N SER A 3 -15.29 29.32 28.17
CA SER A 3 -15.98 30.41 27.46
C SER A 3 -15.60 30.57 25.98
N LYS A 4 -14.36 30.21 25.59
CA LYS A 4 -13.90 30.26 24.18
C LYS A 4 -14.49 29.13 23.33
N GLN A 5 -14.66 27.95 23.92
CA GLN A 5 -15.37 26.82 23.29
C GLN A 5 -16.83 27.23 22.95
N SER A 6 -17.48 28.02 23.82
CA SER A 6 -18.84 28.53 23.59
C SER A 6 -19.00 29.55 22.45
N ARG A 7 -17.90 30.18 22.00
CA ARG A 7 -17.93 31.22 20.95
C ARG A 7 -17.67 30.62 19.57
N LEU A 8 -16.76 29.65 19.50
CA LEU A 8 -16.62 28.78 18.33
C LEU A 8 -17.91 27.96 18.14
N ASP A 9 -18.46 27.36 19.20
CA ASP A 9 -19.74 26.65 19.13
C ASP A 9 -20.92 27.56 18.69
N ARG A 10 -20.89 28.86 19.00
CA ARG A 10 -21.90 29.82 18.54
C ARG A 10 -21.75 30.18 17.06
N LEU A 11 -20.53 30.32 16.56
CA LEU A 11 -20.25 30.51 15.13
C LEU A 11 -20.51 29.24 14.31
N PHE A 12 -20.36 28.05 14.91
CA PHE A 12 -20.75 26.79 14.29
C PHE A 12 -22.27 26.55 14.32
N ARG A 13 -23.00 27.11 15.29
CA ARG A 13 -24.48 27.07 15.36
C ARG A 13 -25.18 28.09 14.46
N SER A 14 -24.50 29.12 13.95
CA SER A 14 -25.11 30.19 13.14
C SER A 14 -25.37 29.83 11.68
N GLY A 15 -25.25 28.55 11.29
CA GLY A 15 -25.83 28.02 10.05
C GLY A 15 -25.19 28.46 8.73
N GLN A 16 -24.08 29.21 8.74
CA GLN A 16 -23.39 29.65 7.51
C GLN A 16 -22.51 28.57 6.86
N PHE A 17 -22.27 27.46 7.55
CA PHE A 17 -21.66 26.25 6.99
C PHE A 17 -22.47 25.03 7.40
N THR A 18 -23.48 24.67 6.61
CA THR A 18 -24.17 23.39 6.76
C THR A 18 -23.29 22.30 6.14
N TYR A 19 -22.47 21.63 6.97
CA TYR A 19 -22.21 20.23 6.69
C TYR A 19 -23.57 19.51 6.71
N PRO A 20 -23.86 18.57 5.80
CA PRO A 20 -25.02 17.71 5.97
C PRO A 20 -24.92 17.13 7.38
N LYS A 21 -25.97 17.29 8.20
CA LYS A 21 -26.02 16.71 9.55
C LYS A 21 -25.54 15.26 9.42
N ARG A 22 -24.51 14.88 10.18
CA ARG A 22 -23.89 13.54 10.17
C ARG A 22 -24.94 12.40 10.32
N ASN A 23 -26.13 12.74 10.84
CA ASN A 23 -27.29 11.89 11.09
C ASN A 23 -28.36 11.90 9.97
N ALA A 24 -28.11 12.48 8.80
CA ALA A 24 -29.09 12.49 7.70
C ALA A 24 -29.09 11.18 6.87
N ARG A 25 -28.06 10.35 7.03
CA ARG A 25 -27.89 9.09 6.30
C ARG A 25 -28.24 7.90 7.20
N PRO A 26 -28.87 6.84 6.66
CA PRO A 26 -29.16 5.64 7.44
C PRO A 26 -27.84 5.02 7.97
N PRO A 27 -27.83 4.43 9.17
CA PRO A 27 -26.65 3.77 9.71
C PRO A 27 -26.17 2.64 8.79
N SER A 28 -24.89 2.30 8.89
CA SER A 28 -24.31 1.27 8.03
C SER A 28 -24.97 -0.09 8.29
N PRO A 29 -25.45 -0.81 7.25
CA PRO A 29 -25.98 -2.17 7.39
C PRO A 29 -24.98 -3.12 8.05
N ARG A 30 -23.69 -2.79 8.01
CA ARG A 30 -22.61 -3.52 8.66
C ARG A 30 -22.75 -3.57 10.19
N GLU A 31 -23.38 -2.57 10.83
CA GLU A 31 -23.57 -2.50 12.29
C GLU A 31 -24.54 -3.57 12.78
N ASN A 32 -25.60 -3.81 12.03
CA ASN A 32 -26.65 -4.79 12.37
C ASN A 32 -26.48 -6.13 11.62
N ALA A 33 -25.39 -6.29 10.86
CA ALA A 33 -25.15 -7.48 10.06
C ALA A 33 -24.86 -8.70 10.95
N SER A 34 -25.53 -9.82 10.67
CA SER A 34 -25.21 -11.09 11.32
C SER A 34 -23.82 -11.59 10.91
N PHE A 35 -23.22 -12.49 11.69
CA PHE A 35 -21.90 -13.06 11.39
C PHE A 35 -21.80 -13.61 9.96
N ILE A 36 -22.84 -14.29 9.47
CA ILE A 36 -22.89 -14.84 8.10
C ILE A 36 -22.93 -13.72 7.06
N GLN A 37 -23.70 -12.67 7.30
CA GLN A 37 -23.77 -11.52 6.38
C GLN A 37 -22.44 -10.78 6.30
N VAL A 38 -21.72 -10.69 7.42
CA VAL A 38 -20.37 -10.12 7.47
C VAL A 38 -19.38 -10.98 6.68
N LEU A 39 -19.41 -12.29 6.89
CA LEU A 39 -18.51 -13.24 6.24
C LEU A 39 -18.68 -13.24 4.72
N LEU A 40 -19.92 -13.24 4.25
CA LEU A 40 -20.27 -13.25 2.82
C LEU A 40 -20.30 -11.84 2.20
N VAL A 41 -20.05 -10.78 2.99
CA VAL A 41 -20.16 -9.37 2.57
C VAL A 41 -21.55 -9.05 1.98
N SER A 42 -22.57 -9.80 2.37
CA SER A 42 -23.91 -9.70 1.77
C SER A 42 -24.65 -8.44 2.20
N TRP A 43 -24.22 -7.80 3.31
CA TRP A 43 -24.75 -6.51 3.78
C TRP A 43 -24.52 -5.37 2.77
N LEU A 44 -23.60 -5.53 1.82
CA LEU A 44 -23.33 -4.55 0.75
C LEU A 44 -24.30 -4.71 -0.44
N LEU A 45 -24.99 -5.86 -0.57
CA LEU A 45 -25.85 -6.16 -1.73
C LEU A 45 -26.92 -5.08 -2.01
N PRO A 46 -27.61 -4.50 -1.01
CA PRO A 46 -28.60 -3.45 -1.28
C PRO A 46 -28.01 -2.23 -1.99
N LEU A 47 -26.78 -1.85 -1.63
CA LEU A 47 -26.08 -0.73 -2.27
C LEU A 47 -25.65 -1.09 -3.70
N LEU A 48 -25.16 -2.31 -3.92
CA LEU A 48 -24.82 -2.79 -5.25
C LEU A 48 -26.04 -2.86 -6.16
N GLN A 49 -27.18 -3.34 -5.64
CA GLN A 49 -28.45 -3.35 -6.36
C GLN A 49 -28.96 -1.95 -6.69
N LEU A 50 -28.77 -0.98 -5.80
CA LEU A 50 -29.09 0.42 -6.09
C LEU A 50 -28.20 0.96 -7.22
N GLY A 51 -26.90 0.67 -7.17
CA GLY A 51 -25.92 1.07 -8.20
C GLY A 51 -26.15 0.43 -9.57
N MET A 52 -26.80 -0.74 -9.62
CA MET A 52 -27.24 -1.35 -10.89
C MET A 52 -28.47 -0.64 -11.49
N LYS A 53 -29.27 0.05 -10.68
CA LYS A 53 -30.51 0.72 -11.12
C LYS A 53 -30.28 2.18 -11.48
N ARG A 54 -29.36 2.87 -10.80
CA ARG A 54 -29.00 4.26 -11.07
C ARG A 54 -27.58 4.56 -10.60
N GLU A 55 -27.03 5.66 -11.11
CA GLU A 55 -25.77 6.19 -10.59
C GLU A 55 -25.90 6.56 -9.10
N LEU A 56 -24.90 6.13 -8.32
CA LEU A 56 -24.83 6.39 -6.88
C LEU A 56 -24.37 7.82 -6.63
N THR A 57 -25.02 8.47 -5.67
CA THR A 57 -24.65 9.80 -5.17
C THR A 57 -24.04 9.68 -3.77
N GLU A 58 -23.41 10.75 -3.27
CA GLU A 58 -22.81 10.74 -1.92
C GLU A 58 -23.85 10.45 -0.81
N MET A 59 -25.12 10.79 -1.05
CA MET A 59 -26.21 10.57 -0.10
C MET A 59 -26.64 9.10 -0.01
N ASP A 60 -26.29 8.28 -1.01
CA ASP A 60 -26.56 6.84 -1.03
C ASP A 60 -25.53 6.04 -0.23
N LEU A 61 -24.41 6.66 0.12
CA LEU A 61 -23.34 6.02 0.87
C LEU A 61 -23.62 6.05 2.37
N TYR A 62 -23.41 4.90 3.02
CA TYR A 62 -23.54 4.78 4.46
C TYR A 62 -22.44 5.58 5.19
N PRO A 63 -22.73 6.11 6.39
CA PRO A 63 -21.71 6.64 7.27
C PRO A 63 -20.72 5.53 7.64
N THR A 64 -19.46 5.91 7.89
CA THR A 64 -18.44 4.98 8.37
C THR A 64 -18.78 4.49 9.78
N LEU A 65 -18.34 3.28 10.12
CA LEU A 65 -18.46 2.76 11.48
C LEU A 65 -17.73 3.66 12.48
N PHE A 66 -18.17 3.67 13.74
CA PHE A 66 -17.52 4.44 14.81
C PHE A 66 -16.03 4.09 14.96
N GLU A 67 -15.69 2.79 14.82
CA GLU A 67 -14.31 2.29 14.88
C GLU A 67 -13.42 2.83 13.74
N ASP A 68 -14.03 3.29 12.65
CA ASP A 68 -13.37 3.77 11.44
C ASP A 68 -13.27 5.30 11.39
N TYR A 69 -13.69 6.00 12.45
CA TYR A 69 -13.58 7.45 12.51
C TYR A 69 -12.12 7.92 12.58
N ALA A 70 -11.80 8.87 11.70
CA ALA A 70 -10.46 9.44 11.56
C ALA A 70 -9.96 10.07 12.87
N ASP A 71 -10.84 10.71 13.63
CA ASP A 71 -10.49 11.33 14.92
C ASP A 71 -9.95 10.28 15.89
N HIS A 72 -10.68 9.17 16.08
CA HIS A 72 -10.30 8.10 17.00
C HIS A 72 -8.99 7.41 16.58
N ILE A 73 -8.86 7.06 15.29
CA ILE A 73 -7.66 6.40 14.76
C ILE A 73 -6.45 7.34 14.82
N GLY A 74 -6.66 8.62 14.48
CA GLY A 74 -5.65 9.67 14.50
C GLY A 74 -5.11 9.93 15.90
N ASP A 75 -5.99 10.14 16.88
CA ASP A 75 -5.63 10.37 18.29
C ASP A 75 -4.83 9.20 18.85
N LYS A 76 -5.30 7.97 18.60
CA LYS A 76 -4.61 6.77 19.06
C LYS A 76 -3.21 6.65 18.46
N LEU A 77 -3.04 6.94 17.16
CA LEU A 77 -1.74 6.85 16.52
C LEU A 77 -0.80 7.97 16.97
N GLU A 78 -1.31 9.17 17.28
CA GLU A 78 -0.54 10.28 17.82
C GLU A 78 0.04 9.99 19.19
N ILE A 79 -0.78 9.46 20.11
CA ILE A 79 -0.29 9.01 21.42
C ILE A 79 0.81 7.97 21.25
N GLN A 80 0.60 6.97 20.39
CA GLN A 80 1.59 5.93 20.14
C GLN A 80 2.87 6.47 19.48
N TRP A 81 2.77 7.50 18.64
CA TRP A 81 3.91 8.16 18.03
C TRP A 81 4.72 8.96 19.07
N GLY A 82 4.07 9.71 19.94
CA GLY A 82 4.71 10.40 21.07
C GLY A 82 5.47 9.44 21.97
N ASP A 83 4.81 8.37 22.43
CA ASP A 83 5.41 7.27 23.19
C ASP A 83 6.63 6.66 22.48
N HIS A 84 6.54 6.49 21.16
CA HIS A 84 7.62 5.93 20.36
C HIS A 84 8.83 6.87 20.31
N ILE A 85 8.60 8.18 20.12
CA ILE A 85 9.65 9.19 20.13
C ILE A 85 10.38 9.17 21.49
N GLU A 86 9.65 9.19 22.61
CA GLU A 86 10.26 9.16 23.94
C GLU A 86 11.09 7.91 24.19
N LYS A 87 10.54 6.72 23.88
CA LYS A 87 11.23 5.43 24.01
C LYS A 87 12.51 5.39 23.16
N ARG A 88 12.49 6.02 21.98
CA ARG A 88 13.64 6.10 21.07
C ARG A 88 14.69 7.11 21.55
N LYS A 89 14.25 8.26 22.09
CA LYS A 89 15.11 9.27 22.71
C LYS A 89 15.87 8.69 23.90
N LYS A 90 15.18 7.96 24.80
CA LYS A 90 15.82 7.23 25.93
C LYS A 90 16.89 6.25 25.46
N LYS A 91 16.70 5.61 24.29
CA LYS A 91 17.66 4.66 23.69
C LYS A 91 18.69 5.32 22.76
N LYS A 92 18.75 6.67 22.69
CA LYS A 92 19.61 7.43 21.75
C LYS A 92 19.50 6.95 20.29
N LYS A 93 18.31 6.51 19.86
CA LYS A 93 18.04 6.03 18.49
C LYS A 93 17.07 6.97 17.78
N LYS A 94 17.19 7.10 16.46
CA LYS A 94 16.24 7.88 15.64
C LYS A 94 14.85 7.21 15.64
N PRO A 95 13.75 7.98 15.71
CA PRO A 95 12.40 7.44 15.58
C PRO A 95 12.16 6.91 14.16
N SER A 96 11.26 5.93 14.03
CA SER A 96 10.96 5.27 12.76
C SER A 96 9.49 4.88 12.66
N ILE A 97 8.76 5.49 11.74
CA ILE A 97 7.35 5.16 11.45
C ILE A 97 7.16 3.69 11.09
N ALA A 98 8.04 3.11 10.27
CA ALA A 98 7.96 1.68 9.92
C ALA A 98 7.96 0.78 11.17
N LYS A 99 8.78 1.11 12.18
CA LYS A 99 8.84 0.36 13.44
C LYS A 99 7.64 0.61 14.33
N LEU A 100 7.10 1.83 14.34
CA LEU A 100 5.83 2.13 15.01
C LEU A 100 4.71 1.27 14.41
N LEU A 101 4.52 1.32 13.08
CA LEU A 101 3.49 0.56 12.38
C LEU A 101 3.62 -0.94 12.59
N MET A 102 4.85 -1.48 12.54
CA MET A 102 5.10 -2.89 12.83
C MET A 102 4.72 -3.26 14.28
N SER A 103 4.98 -2.37 15.24
CA SER A 103 4.61 -2.61 16.64
C SER A 103 3.11 -2.52 16.89
N THR A 104 2.41 -1.60 16.20
CA THR A 104 0.97 -1.37 16.39
C THR A 104 0.12 -2.38 15.61
N TYR A 105 0.44 -2.61 14.34
CA TYR A 105 -0.39 -3.38 13.41
C TYR A 105 0.22 -4.72 13.02
N GLY A 106 1.51 -4.97 13.30
CA GLY A 106 2.21 -6.18 12.84
C GLY A 106 1.59 -7.50 13.33
N LYS A 107 1.03 -7.54 14.53
CA LYS A 107 0.32 -8.74 15.03
C LYS A 107 -0.96 -9.02 14.25
N LYS A 108 -1.75 -7.99 13.94
CA LYS A 108 -2.97 -8.12 13.10
C LYS A 108 -2.58 -8.53 11.67
N PHE A 109 -1.53 -7.91 11.14
CA PHE A 109 -0.99 -8.24 9.82
C PHE A 109 -0.52 -9.70 9.75
N LEU A 110 0.19 -10.20 10.76
CA LEU A 110 0.60 -11.60 10.83
C LEU A 110 -0.62 -12.52 10.95
N PHE A 111 -1.57 -12.19 11.83
CA PHE A 111 -2.78 -13.00 12.04
C PHE A 111 -3.58 -13.23 10.76
N PHE A 112 -3.90 -12.17 10.01
CA PHE A 112 -4.58 -12.32 8.72
C PHE A 112 -3.69 -13.01 7.68
N GLY A 113 -2.39 -12.71 7.66
CA GLY A 113 -1.44 -13.38 6.82
C GLY A 113 -1.35 -14.90 7.04
N MET A 114 -1.56 -15.40 8.26
CA MET A 114 -1.60 -16.84 8.56
C MET A 114 -2.75 -17.56 7.86
N PHE A 115 -3.90 -16.90 7.67
CA PHE A 115 -4.98 -17.46 6.87
C PHE A 115 -4.62 -17.57 5.39
N SER A 116 -3.91 -16.57 4.84
CA SER A 116 -3.37 -16.66 3.48
C SER A 116 -2.32 -17.77 3.37
N LEU A 117 -1.47 -17.96 4.39
CA LEU A 117 -0.53 -19.09 4.43
C LEU A 117 -1.29 -20.43 4.41
N ALA A 118 -2.27 -20.61 5.30
CA ALA A 118 -3.06 -21.83 5.38
C ALA A 118 -3.80 -22.11 4.06
N GLU A 119 -4.33 -21.08 3.42
CA GLU A 119 -4.97 -21.22 2.11
C GLU A 119 -3.98 -21.73 1.05
N GLU A 120 -2.82 -21.08 0.90
CA GLU A 120 -1.82 -21.46 -0.10
C GLU A 120 -1.17 -22.83 0.19
N THR A 121 -0.89 -23.15 1.45
CA THR A 121 -0.10 -24.33 1.81
C THR A 121 -0.94 -25.57 2.15
N ILE A 122 -2.17 -25.39 2.64
CA ILE A 122 -3.01 -26.50 3.10
C ILE A 122 -4.17 -26.68 2.12
N PHE A 123 -5.09 -25.73 2.04
CA PHE A 123 -6.34 -25.90 1.31
C PHE A 123 -6.12 -26.03 -0.20
N ARG A 124 -5.23 -25.21 -0.77
CA ARG A 124 -4.82 -25.31 -2.17
C ARG A 124 -4.19 -26.67 -2.45
N MET A 125 -3.31 -27.15 -1.59
CA MET A 125 -2.63 -28.44 -1.78
C MET A 125 -3.60 -29.62 -1.66
N ILE A 126 -4.54 -29.56 -0.70
CA ILE A 126 -5.65 -30.52 -0.59
C ILE A 126 -6.44 -30.54 -1.89
N GLN A 127 -6.80 -29.39 -2.46
CA GLN A 127 -7.53 -29.32 -3.72
C GLN A 127 -6.77 -29.99 -4.87
N VAL A 128 -5.45 -29.77 -4.97
CA VAL A 128 -4.62 -30.39 -6.01
C VAL A 128 -4.58 -31.92 -5.85
N ILE A 129 -4.34 -32.42 -4.63
CA ILE A 129 -4.30 -33.86 -4.35
C ILE A 129 -5.68 -34.49 -4.56
N ALA A 130 -6.75 -33.80 -4.17
CA ALA A 130 -8.13 -34.25 -4.32
C ALA A 130 -8.51 -34.46 -5.79
N ILE A 131 -8.09 -33.57 -6.69
CA ILE A 131 -8.25 -33.79 -8.13
C ILE A 131 -7.49 -35.03 -8.59
N GLY A 132 -6.30 -35.29 -8.03
CA GLY A 132 -5.58 -36.53 -8.25
C GLY A 132 -6.40 -37.78 -7.95
N TYR A 133 -7.11 -37.82 -6.82
CA TYR A 133 -8.00 -38.94 -6.49
C TYR A 133 -9.19 -39.08 -7.44
N VAL A 134 -9.74 -37.97 -7.94
CA VAL A 134 -10.78 -38.00 -8.97
C VAL A 134 -10.24 -38.60 -10.27
N LEU A 135 -8.98 -38.34 -10.63
CA LEU A 135 -8.36 -38.93 -11.82
C LEU A 135 -8.12 -40.44 -11.66
N ASP A 136 -7.65 -40.90 -10.50
CA ASP A 136 -7.49 -42.35 -10.23
C ASP A 136 -8.82 -43.11 -10.37
N TYR A 137 -9.94 -42.49 -9.98
CA TYR A 137 -11.27 -43.05 -10.15
C TYR A 137 -11.60 -43.30 -11.63
N PHE A 138 -11.30 -42.35 -12.51
CA PHE A 138 -11.54 -42.51 -13.95
C PHE A 138 -10.60 -43.50 -14.62
N GLU A 139 -9.42 -43.76 -14.05
CA GLU A 139 -8.46 -44.76 -14.52
C GLU A 139 -8.77 -46.19 -14.03
N GLY A 140 -9.78 -46.38 -13.19
CA GLY A 140 -10.13 -47.69 -12.63
C GLY A 140 -9.18 -48.22 -11.56
N ASN A 141 -8.30 -47.35 -11.04
CA ASN A 141 -7.32 -47.68 -9.99
C ASN A 141 -7.95 -47.50 -8.60
N TYR A 142 -8.88 -48.39 -8.22
CA TYR A 142 -9.59 -48.33 -6.95
C TYR A 142 -8.72 -48.80 -5.77
N LEU A 143 -7.90 -47.93 -5.20
CA LEU A 143 -7.10 -48.26 -3.99
C LEU A 143 -7.94 -48.43 -2.72
N THR A 144 -9.17 -47.92 -2.69
CA THR A 144 -10.15 -48.06 -1.60
C THR A 144 -11.57 -48.09 -2.19
N THR A 145 -12.56 -48.55 -1.42
CA THR A 145 -13.99 -48.62 -1.81
C THR A 145 -14.40 -47.42 -2.67
N LEU A 146 -15.08 -47.65 -3.80
CA LEU A 146 -15.56 -46.65 -4.77
C LEU A 146 -16.04 -45.33 -4.12
N THR A 147 -16.77 -45.48 -3.03
CA THR A 147 -17.34 -44.41 -2.21
C THR A 147 -16.29 -43.51 -1.56
N GLY A 148 -15.18 -44.09 -1.06
CA GLY A 148 -14.09 -43.35 -0.42
C GLY A 148 -13.37 -42.42 -1.38
N THR A 149 -12.91 -42.91 -2.53
CA THR A 149 -12.13 -42.11 -3.49
C THR A 149 -12.92 -40.92 -4.04
N VAL A 150 -14.20 -41.11 -4.34
CA VAL A 150 -15.08 -40.03 -4.83
C VAL A 150 -15.40 -39.02 -3.71
N ILE A 151 -15.69 -39.48 -2.50
CA ILE A 151 -15.98 -38.59 -1.36
C ILE A 151 -14.75 -37.76 -0.98
N PHE A 152 -13.56 -38.36 -0.93
CA PHE A 152 -12.33 -37.62 -0.62
C PHE A 152 -11.95 -36.65 -1.74
N GLY A 153 -12.09 -37.04 -3.01
CA GLY A 153 -11.80 -36.18 -4.16
C GLY A 153 -12.77 -35.00 -4.25
N VAL A 154 -14.07 -35.26 -4.33
CA VAL A 154 -15.08 -34.19 -4.44
C VAL A 154 -15.15 -33.37 -3.15
N GLY A 155 -15.10 -34.01 -1.98
CA GLY A 155 -15.09 -33.35 -0.68
C GLY A 155 -13.88 -32.43 -0.50
N GLY A 156 -12.69 -32.85 -0.93
CA GLY A 156 -11.48 -32.02 -0.89
C GLY A 156 -11.56 -30.80 -1.81
N ILE A 157 -12.15 -30.94 -3.00
CA ILE A 157 -12.38 -29.82 -3.93
C ILE A 157 -13.38 -28.82 -3.33
N LEU A 158 -14.51 -29.31 -2.79
CA LEU A 158 -15.52 -28.47 -2.16
C LEU A 158 -14.98 -27.77 -0.90
N LEU A 159 -14.17 -28.47 -0.10
CA LEU A 159 -13.51 -27.89 1.07
C LEU A 159 -12.55 -26.77 0.69
N GLY A 160 -11.73 -26.98 -0.35
CA GLY A 160 -10.83 -25.94 -0.87
C GLY A 160 -11.61 -24.71 -1.37
N ALA A 161 -12.66 -24.92 -2.16
CA ALA A 161 -13.50 -23.83 -2.65
C ALA A 161 -14.22 -23.07 -1.53
N ALA A 162 -14.76 -23.78 -0.53
CA ALA A 162 -15.39 -23.18 0.63
C ALA A 162 -14.39 -22.39 1.48
N SER A 163 -13.19 -22.93 1.73
CA SER A 163 -12.11 -22.22 2.44
C SER A 163 -11.72 -20.94 1.71
N PHE A 164 -11.58 -20.97 0.39
CA PHE A 164 -11.25 -19.78 -0.39
C PHE A 164 -12.30 -18.66 -0.20
N ILE A 165 -13.59 -19.00 -0.26
CA ILE A 165 -14.68 -18.04 -0.09
C ILE A 165 -14.72 -17.49 1.35
N ILE A 166 -14.60 -18.38 2.34
CA ILE A 166 -14.80 -18.04 3.76
C ILE A 166 -13.56 -17.36 4.33
N THR A 167 -12.40 -17.98 4.15
CA THR A 167 -11.17 -17.67 4.87
C THR A 167 -10.31 -16.65 4.14
N PHE A 168 -10.06 -16.88 2.84
CA PHE A 168 -9.17 -16.02 2.06
C PHE A 168 -9.77 -14.63 1.84
N HIS A 169 -11.01 -14.55 1.34
CA HIS A 169 -11.67 -13.26 1.13
C HIS A 169 -11.87 -12.47 2.42
N TRP A 170 -12.27 -13.14 3.50
CA TRP A 170 -12.39 -12.50 4.82
C TRP A 170 -11.04 -11.96 5.30
N SER A 171 -9.96 -12.74 5.20
CA SER A 171 -8.63 -12.29 5.61
C SER A 171 -8.15 -11.09 4.80
N VAL A 172 -8.30 -11.13 3.47
CA VAL A 172 -7.92 -10.03 2.58
C VAL A 172 -8.74 -8.76 2.87
N PHE A 173 -10.05 -8.90 3.09
CA PHE A 173 -10.91 -7.77 3.44
C PHE A 173 -10.49 -7.10 4.75
N ASN A 174 -10.26 -7.89 5.81
CA ASN A 174 -9.82 -7.35 7.10
C ASN A 174 -8.39 -6.78 7.03
N MET A 175 -7.52 -7.36 6.21
CA MET A 175 -6.20 -6.80 5.97
C MET A 175 -6.29 -5.42 5.31
N HIS A 176 -7.14 -5.28 4.30
CA HIS A 176 -7.39 -4.00 3.63
C HIS A 176 -7.96 -2.95 4.60
N HIS A 177 -8.83 -3.37 5.52
CA HIS A 177 -9.36 -2.54 6.59
C HIS A 177 -8.26 -2.02 7.52
N VAL A 178 -7.35 -2.90 7.98
CA VAL A 178 -6.17 -2.50 8.77
C VAL A 178 -5.26 -1.52 8.01
N CYS A 179 -5.03 -1.73 6.72
CA CYS A 179 -4.23 -0.82 5.90
C CYS A 179 -4.90 0.55 5.74
N THR A 180 -6.24 0.58 5.64
CA THR A 180 -7.02 1.82 5.63
C THR A 180 -6.86 2.58 6.95
N HIS A 181 -6.86 1.90 8.10
CA HIS A 181 -6.57 2.52 9.39
C HIS A 181 -5.17 3.14 9.44
N ILE A 182 -4.16 2.45 8.90
CA ILE A 182 -2.80 2.99 8.80
C ILE A 182 -2.81 4.29 7.98
N ARG A 183 -3.46 4.28 6.80
CA ARG A 183 -3.57 5.48 5.96
C ARG A 183 -4.27 6.63 6.68
N LEU A 184 -5.40 6.38 7.31
CA LEU A 184 -6.18 7.40 8.03
C LEU A 184 -5.39 7.99 9.20
N GLY A 185 -4.78 7.14 10.03
CA GLY A 185 -3.97 7.58 11.15
C GLY A 185 -2.76 8.41 10.70
N LEU A 186 -2.02 7.94 9.69
CA LEU A 186 -0.89 8.69 9.14
C LEU A 186 -1.32 10.01 8.49
N SER A 187 -2.49 10.05 7.85
CA SER A 187 -3.03 11.29 7.28
C SER A 187 -3.32 12.31 8.38
N SER A 188 -3.93 11.87 9.49
CA SER A 188 -4.16 12.72 10.66
C SER A 188 -2.85 13.23 11.25
N LEU A 189 -1.83 12.36 11.42
CA LEU A 189 -0.52 12.78 11.92
C LEU A 189 0.16 13.81 11.02
N VAL A 190 0.15 13.58 9.71
CA VAL A 190 0.73 14.52 8.74
C VAL A 190 -0.02 15.85 8.81
N TYR A 191 -1.35 15.83 8.87
CA TYR A 191 -2.16 17.04 8.96
C TYR A 191 -1.89 17.83 10.25
N ARG A 192 -1.88 17.16 11.41
CA ARG A 192 -1.54 17.78 12.70
C ARG A 192 -0.13 18.33 12.70
N LYS A 193 0.83 17.60 12.12
CA LYS A 193 2.21 18.07 12.00
C LYS A 193 2.28 19.38 11.21
N ILE A 194 1.58 19.49 10.08
CA ILE A 194 1.56 20.73 9.27
C ILE A 194 1.15 21.94 10.11
N LEU A 195 0.16 21.79 11.00
CA LEU A 195 -0.34 22.87 11.85
C LEU A 195 0.65 23.31 12.93
N HIS A 196 1.64 22.49 13.28
CA HIS A 196 2.63 22.77 14.33
C HIS A 196 4.03 23.08 13.78
N LEU A 197 4.27 23.01 12.47
CA LEU A 197 5.59 23.26 11.90
C LEU A 197 5.99 24.74 12.02
N ASN A 198 7.28 24.99 12.31
CA ASN A 198 7.82 26.33 12.22
C ASN A 198 8.07 26.76 10.76
N HIS A 199 8.15 28.08 10.51
CA HIS A 199 8.33 28.63 9.16
C HIS A 199 9.62 28.15 8.48
N ALA A 200 10.71 27.96 9.24
CA ALA A 200 11.98 27.47 8.73
C ALA A 200 11.86 26.04 8.17
N SER A 201 11.20 25.15 8.92
CA SER A 201 10.96 23.77 8.53
C SER A 201 9.94 23.65 7.40
N MET A 202 8.94 24.52 7.34
CA MET A 202 8.00 24.57 6.21
C MET A 202 8.69 24.88 4.87
N ARG A 203 9.78 25.66 4.86
CA ARG A 203 10.55 25.90 3.61
C ARG A 203 11.33 24.66 3.15
N SER A 204 11.75 23.80 4.09
CA SER A 204 12.47 22.56 3.77
C SER A 204 11.61 21.50 3.08
N SER A 205 10.28 21.56 3.28
CA SER A 205 9.30 20.67 2.66
C SER A 205 8.32 21.46 1.83
N THR A 206 8.45 21.42 0.50
CA THR A 206 7.54 22.14 -0.40
C THR A 206 6.10 21.65 -0.23
N VAL A 207 5.12 22.54 -0.41
CA VAL A 207 3.70 22.18 -0.40
C VAL A 207 3.42 21.00 -1.36
N GLY A 208 4.08 20.97 -2.52
CA GLY A 208 3.99 19.87 -3.47
C GLY A 208 4.46 18.52 -2.92
N GLN A 209 5.52 18.49 -2.09
CA GLN A 209 5.98 17.26 -1.43
C GLN A 209 4.96 16.76 -0.39
N ILE A 210 4.33 17.67 0.35
CA ILE A 210 3.30 17.32 1.33
C ILE A 210 2.06 16.75 0.62
N VAL A 211 1.59 17.41 -0.44
CA VAL A 211 0.47 16.93 -1.25
C VAL A 211 0.79 15.57 -1.87
N THR A 212 2.00 15.38 -2.39
CA THR A 212 2.45 14.08 -2.92
C THR A 212 2.47 13.01 -1.84
N MET A 213 2.87 13.35 -0.61
CA MET A 213 2.89 12.41 0.51
C MET A 213 1.48 11.94 0.86
N ILE A 214 0.53 12.86 1.02
CA ILE A 214 -0.85 12.54 1.37
C ILE A 214 -1.54 11.79 0.22
N ALA A 215 -1.44 12.30 -1.01
CA ALA A 215 -2.17 11.77 -2.15
C ALA A 215 -1.55 10.49 -2.74
N SER A 216 -0.22 10.35 -2.71
CA SER A 216 0.48 9.20 -3.30
C SER A 216 1.03 8.26 -2.22
N ASP A 217 1.86 8.75 -1.30
CA ASP A 217 2.61 7.87 -0.40
C ASP A 217 1.71 7.14 0.60
N LEU A 218 0.71 7.82 1.17
CA LEU A 218 -0.25 7.21 2.08
C LEU A 218 -1.19 6.24 1.37
N HIS A 219 -1.57 6.52 0.12
CA HIS A 219 -2.43 5.63 -0.67
C HIS A 219 -1.74 4.32 -1.06
N ARG A 220 -0.39 4.27 -1.04
CA ARG A 220 0.36 3.03 -1.29
C ARG A 220 0.02 1.92 -0.29
N PHE A 221 -0.28 2.26 0.97
CA PHE A 221 -0.60 1.27 2.00
C PHE A 221 -1.86 0.45 1.66
N ASP A 222 -2.86 1.06 1.03
CA ASP A 222 -4.11 0.36 0.70
C ASP A 222 -3.97 -0.63 -0.45
N ARG A 223 -3.04 -0.40 -1.39
CA ARG A 223 -2.94 -1.21 -2.62
C ARG A 223 -1.86 -2.26 -2.54
N LYS A 224 -0.76 -1.98 -1.83
CA LYS A 224 0.45 -2.80 -1.86
C LYS A 224 0.46 -3.94 -0.86
N HIS A 225 -0.39 -3.89 0.16
CA HIS A 225 -0.47 -4.94 1.18
C HIS A 225 -0.82 -6.33 0.61
N ILE A 226 -1.52 -6.38 -0.52
CA ILE A 226 -1.95 -7.61 -1.20
C ILE A 226 -0.78 -8.56 -1.45
N HIS A 227 0.40 -8.03 -1.83
CA HIS A 227 1.55 -8.87 -2.16
C HIS A 227 2.50 -9.09 -0.98
N ILE A 228 2.55 -8.20 0.01
CA ILE A 228 3.59 -8.20 1.06
C ILE A 228 3.68 -9.53 1.82
N ASN A 229 2.55 -10.18 2.08
CA ASN A 229 2.54 -11.47 2.77
C ASN A 229 3.26 -12.58 1.98
N TYR A 230 3.34 -12.46 0.65
CA TYR A 230 4.06 -13.42 -0.17
C TYR A 230 5.58 -13.42 0.05
N LEU A 231 6.16 -12.39 0.70
CA LEU A 231 7.57 -12.39 1.11
C LEU A 231 7.93 -13.60 2.01
N TRP A 232 7.00 -14.05 2.85
CA TRP A 232 7.22 -15.16 3.77
C TRP A 232 6.34 -16.37 3.41
N ILE A 233 5.17 -16.16 2.80
CA ILE A 233 4.33 -17.27 2.31
C ILE A 233 5.02 -18.03 1.16
N ALA A 234 5.60 -17.33 0.17
CA ALA A 234 6.15 -18.03 -1.00
C ALA A 234 7.31 -18.99 -0.67
N PRO A 235 8.29 -18.63 0.19
CA PRO A 235 9.31 -19.58 0.65
C PRO A 235 8.74 -20.78 1.42
N LEU A 236 7.79 -20.55 2.33
CA LEU A 236 7.17 -21.64 3.10
C LEU A 236 6.35 -22.57 2.20
N HIS A 237 5.57 -22.00 1.28
CA HIS A 237 4.82 -22.76 0.29
C HIS A 237 5.74 -23.60 -0.61
N LEU A 238 6.89 -23.07 -1.03
CA LEU A 238 7.88 -23.83 -1.78
C LEU A 238 8.37 -25.07 -1.01
N ILE A 239 8.66 -24.93 0.30
CA ILE A 239 9.08 -26.05 1.16
C ILE A 239 7.97 -27.12 1.23
N VAL A 240 6.72 -26.70 1.40
CA VAL A 240 5.57 -27.62 1.45
C VAL A 240 5.39 -28.35 0.13
N VAL A 241 5.49 -27.65 -1.01
CA VAL A 241 5.37 -28.28 -2.33
C VAL A 241 6.52 -29.27 -2.59
N ILE A 242 7.76 -28.93 -2.21
CA ILE A 242 8.90 -29.85 -2.27
C ILE A 242 8.60 -31.13 -1.50
N TYR A 243 8.13 -30.98 -0.25
CA TYR A 243 7.79 -32.10 0.61
C TYR A 243 6.71 -32.96 -0.05
N ILE A 244 5.58 -32.39 -0.45
CA ILE A 244 4.47 -33.15 -1.05
C ILE A 244 4.91 -33.85 -2.34
N LEU A 245 5.65 -33.18 -3.22
CA LEU A 245 6.15 -33.76 -4.46
C LEU A 245 7.14 -34.91 -4.23
N TYR A 246 7.96 -34.83 -3.18
CA TYR A 246 8.89 -35.90 -2.84
C TYR A 246 8.15 -37.19 -2.40
N PHE A 247 7.09 -37.07 -1.60
CA PHE A 247 6.24 -38.21 -1.26
C PHE A 247 5.39 -38.69 -2.45
N HIS A 248 4.91 -37.76 -3.28
CA HIS A 248 4.09 -38.09 -4.45
C HIS A 248 4.81 -39.00 -5.47
N PHE A 249 6.13 -38.89 -5.56
CA PHE A 249 6.98 -39.74 -6.39
C PHE A 249 7.57 -40.94 -5.64
N ASN A 250 7.00 -41.36 -4.50
CA ASN A 250 7.50 -42.49 -3.69
C ASN A 250 8.99 -42.34 -3.30
N TYR A 251 9.39 -41.15 -2.83
CA TYR A 251 10.79 -40.82 -2.53
C TYR A 251 11.70 -40.73 -3.77
N GLY A 252 11.12 -40.70 -4.96
CA GLY A 252 11.80 -40.50 -6.24
C GLY A 252 12.34 -39.07 -6.40
N GLY A 253 13.59 -38.97 -6.88
CA GLY A 253 14.27 -37.69 -7.11
C GLY A 253 13.77 -36.92 -8.34
N SER A 254 12.91 -37.50 -9.17
CA SER A 254 12.48 -36.90 -10.45
C SER A 254 11.75 -35.57 -10.28
N SER A 255 10.99 -35.41 -9.20
CA SER A 255 10.27 -34.17 -8.91
C SER A 255 11.19 -33.01 -8.51
N LEU A 256 12.39 -33.29 -8.01
CA LEU A 256 13.38 -32.28 -7.68
C LEU A 256 14.04 -31.71 -8.95
N ILE A 257 14.10 -32.48 -10.03
CA ILE A 257 14.71 -32.05 -11.29
C ILE A 257 13.84 -30.99 -11.96
N GLY A 258 12.54 -31.23 -12.10
CA GLY A 258 11.61 -30.22 -12.62
C GLY A 258 11.58 -28.97 -11.74
N LEU A 259 11.69 -29.13 -10.43
CA LEU A 259 11.80 -27.99 -9.53
C LEU A 259 13.12 -27.22 -9.73
N THR A 260 14.23 -27.91 -9.95
CA THR A 260 15.53 -27.30 -10.25
C THR A 260 15.45 -26.50 -11.55
N VAL A 261 14.80 -27.04 -12.58
CA VAL A 261 14.51 -26.33 -13.83
C VAL A 261 13.68 -25.07 -13.54
N LEU A 262 12.61 -25.18 -12.76
CA LEU A 262 11.74 -24.06 -12.41
C LEU A 262 12.52 -22.96 -11.67
N LEU A 263 13.33 -23.32 -10.67
CA LEU A 263 14.15 -22.38 -9.91
C LEU A 263 15.25 -21.74 -10.77
N PHE A 264 15.89 -22.50 -11.66
CA PHE A 264 16.88 -21.98 -12.61
C PHE A 264 16.29 -20.90 -13.53
N PHE A 265 15.12 -21.17 -14.10
CA PHE A 265 14.43 -20.17 -14.92
C PHE A 265 13.93 -18.98 -14.12
N THR A 266 13.56 -19.18 -12.85
CA THR A 266 13.22 -18.07 -11.95
C THR A 266 14.41 -17.12 -11.77
N PHE A 267 15.60 -17.67 -11.55
CA PHE A 267 16.82 -16.88 -11.42
C PHE A 267 17.13 -16.10 -12.71
N THR A 268 16.88 -16.70 -13.87
CA THR A 268 16.99 -16.02 -15.17
C THR A 268 16.00 -14.85 -15.29
N GLN A 269 14.74 -15.05 -14.89
CA GLN A 269 13.73 -13.98 -14.88
C GLN A 269 14.08 -12.84 -13.90
N TYR A 270 14.73 -13.13 -12.77
CA TYR A 270 15.23 -12.11 -11.85
C TYR A 270 16.25 -11.16 -12.54
N PHE A 271 17.20 -11.70 -13.31
CA PHE A 271 18.11 -10.84 -14.08
C PHE A 271 17.39 -10.03 -15.17
N MET A 272 16.37 -10.62 -15.82
CA MET A 272 15.51 -9.87 -16.73
C MET A 272 14.79 -8.73 -16.02
N ALA A 273 14.33 -8.93 -14.78
CA ALA A 273 13.72 -7.89 -13.96
C ALA A 273 14.67 -6.72 -13.67
N LYS A 274 15.95 -6.99 -13.39
CA LYS A 274 16.97 -5.94 -13.26
C LYS A 274 17.14 -5.15 -14.55
N LYS A 275 17.14 -5.83 -15.70
CA LYS A 275 17.20 -5.19 -17.02
C LYS A 275 15.93 -4.36 -17.31
N PHE A 276 14.74 -4.82 -16.88
CA PHE A 276 13.51 -4.03 -16.97
C PHE A 276 13.60 -2.73 -16.19
N HIS A 277 14.14 -2.78 -14.97
CA HIS A 277 14.31 -1.58 -14.14
C HIS A 277 15.21 -0.54 -14.84
N GLN A 278 16.35 -0.97 -15.34
CA GLN A 278 17.26 -0.09 -16.10
C GLN A 278 16.60 0.49 -17.35
N MET A 279 15.85 -0.33 -18.10
CA MET A 279 15.15 0.15 -19.30
C MET A 279 13.99 1.08 -18.96
N ARG A 280 13.36 0.90 -17.80
CA ARG A 280 12.35 1.82 -17.29
C ARG A 280 12.95 3.18 -16.97
N GLN A 281 14.13 3.24 -16.36
CA GLN A 281 14.83 4.51 -16.08
C GLN A 281 15.16 5.26 -17.38
N LYS A 282 15.82 4.60 -18.34
CA LYS A 282 16.13 5.22 -19.65
C LYS A 282 14.90 5.70 -20.40
N ARG A 283 13.79 4.97 -20.29
CA ARG A 283 12.51 5.41 -20.86
C ARG A 283 12.00 6.69 -20.21
N VAL A 284 12.04 6.79 -18.88
CA VAL A 284 11.59 7.99 -18.16
C VAL A 284 12.41 9.19 -18.60
N GLU A 285 13.74 9.07 -18.60
CA GLU A 285 14.65 10.12 -19.07
C GLU A 285 14.34 10.56 -20.52
N SER A 286 14.14 9.60 -21.43
CA SER A 286 13.80 9.91 -22.83
C SER A 286 12.41 10.55 -22.99
N SER A 287 11.44 10.14 -22.17
CA SER A 287 10.09 10.74 -22.19
C SER A 287 10.11 12.16 -21.64
N ASP A 288 10.92 12.44 -20.61
CA ASP A 288 11.09 13.77 -20.04
C ASP A 288 11.67 14.76 -21.06
N LEU A 289 12.64 14.32 -21.88
CA LEU A 289 13.18 15.12 -22.98
C LEU A 289 12.09 15.46 -24.02
N ARG A 290 11.25 14.49 -24.39
CA ARG A 290 10.12 14.73 -25.31
C ARG A 290 9.12 15.71 -24.71
N ILE A 291 8.72 15.51 -23.45
CA ILE A 291 7.75 16.39 -22.77
C ILE A 291 8.30 17.81 -22.70
N ARG A 292 9.57 17.98 -22.31
CA ARG A 292 10.23 19.29 -22.27
C ARG A 292 10.21 19.98 -23.63
N ALA A 293 10.59 19.28 -24.70
CA ALA A 293 10.58 19.84 -26.05
C ALA A 293 9.18 20.27 -26.49
N VAL A 294 8.14 19.48 -26.20
CA VAL A 294 6.75 19.83 -26.51
C VAL A 294 6.29 21.05 -25.72
N VAL A 295 6.64 21.14 -24.43
CA VAL A 295 6.33 22.31 -23.59
C VAL A 295 7.01 23.57 -24.12
N GLU A 296 8.28 23.49 -24.53
CA GLU A 296 9.01 24.62 -25.15
C GLU A 296 8.33 25.08 -26.46
N ILE A 297 7.88 24.14 -27.30
CA ILE A 297 7.15 24.46 -28.55
C ILE A 297 5.82 25.18 -28.25
N ILE A 298 5.06 24.71 -27.24
CA ILE A 298 3.79 25.33 -26.85
C ILE A 298 4.03 26.75 -26.33
N ASN A 299 5.05 26.94 -25.49
CA ASN A 299 5.40 28.25 -24.95
C ASN A 299 5.87 29.23 -26.05
N ALA A 300 6.53 28.73 -27.09
CA ALA A 300 7.02 29.53 -28.22
C ALA A 300 6.09 29.52 -29.45
N PHE A 301 4.84 29.09 -29.30
CA PHE A 301 3.95 28.78 -30.43
C PHE A 301 3.76 29.94 -31.42
N TYR A 302 3.54 31.16 -30.89
CA TYR A 302 3.37 32.35 -31.72
C TYR A 302 4.62 32.64 -32.56
N THR A 303 5.80 32.64 -31.94
CA THR A 303 7.08 32.89 -32.63
C THR A 303 7.35 31.85 -33.71
N ILE A 304 7.11 30.57 -33.42
CA ILE A 304 7.29 29.47 -34.38
C ILE A 304 6.38 29.66 -35.59
N LYS A 305 5.13 30.08 -35.38
CA LYS A 305 4.14 30.31 -36.44
C LYS A 305 4.51 31.49 -37.32
N VAL A 306 4.86 32.63 -36.72
CA VAL A 306 5.27 33.84 -37.46
C VAL A 306 6.48 33.58 -38.36
N HIS A 307 7.42 32.74 -37.92
CA HIS A 307 8.62 32.41 -38.67
C HIS A 307 8.49 31.14 -39.54
N CYS A 308 7.31 30.51 -39.59
CA CYS A 308 7.07 29.26 -40.32
C CYS A 308 8.07 28.13 -39.96
N TRP A 309 8.48 28.05 -38.69
CA TRP A 309 9.44 27.06 -38.19
C TRP A 309 8.81 25.74 -37.76
N GLU A 310 7.53 25.49 -38.07
CA GLU A 310 6.81 24.33 -37.53
C GLU A 310 7.48 23.01 -37.91
N ARG A 311 7.98 22.92 -39.15
CA ARG A 311 8.62 21.69 -39.63
C ARG A 311 9.89 21.38 -38.86
N PHE A 312 10.73 22.38 -38.62
CA PHE A 312 11.98 22.22 -37.86
C PHE A 312 11.70 21.71 -36.43
N PHE A 313 10.78 22.35 -35.71
CA PHE A 313 10.43 21.93 -34.36
C PHE A 313 9.69 20.59 -34.31
N TYR A 314 8.86 20.29 -35.32
CA TYR A 314 8.24 18.99 -35.49
C TYR A 314 9.28 17.88 -35.63
N ASP A 315 10.25 18.04 -36.53
CA ASP A 315 11.27 17.03 -36.76
C ASP A 315 12.14 16.82 -35.50
N LYS A 316 12.49 17.90 -34.78
CA LYS A 316 13.20 17.82 -33.48
C LYS A 316 12.40 17.07 -32.41
N ALA A 317 11.09 17.33 -32.28
CA ALA A 317 10.23 16.59 -31.35
C ALA A 317 10.08 15.11 -31.78
N MET A 318 10.04 14.85 -33.08
CA MET A 318 9.97 13.51 -33.64
C MET A 318 11.25 12.70 -33.44
N ASP A 319 12.43 13.32 -33.44
CA ASP A 319 13.68 12.63 -33.12
C ASP A 319 13.70 12.14 -31.67
N ASN A 320 13.27 12.99 -30.72
CA ASN A 320 13.07 12.57 -29.32
C ASN A 320 12.07 11.42 -29.21
N ARG A 321 10.97 11.48 -29.98
CA ARG A 321 9.98 10.39 -30.02
C ARG A 321 10.56 9.10 -30.62
N ARG A 322 11.39 9.16 -31.66
CA ARG A 322 12.03 7.99 -32.26
C ARG A 322 12.96 7.29 -31.27
N GLN A 323 13.73 8.06 -30.50
CA GLN A 323 14.59 7.51 -29.43
C GLN A 323 13.76 6.84 -28.33
N GLU A 324 12.69 7.50 -27.87
CA GLU A 324 11.75 6.94 -26.88
C GLU A 324 11.13 5.63 -27.39
N VAL A 325 10.68 5.60 -28.65
CA VAL A 325 10.07 4.42 -29.29
C VAL A 325 11.08 3.28 -29.41
N LYS A 326 12.36 3.56 -29.69
CA LYS A 326 13.41 2.52 -29.73
C LYS A 326 13.56 1.84 -28.36
N ILE A 327 13.63 2.61 -27.28
CA ILE A 327 13.68 2.09 -25.90
C ILE A 327 12.38 1.33 -25.56
N LEU A 328 11.23 1.87 -26.00
CA LEU A 328 9.93 1.23 -25.81
C LEU A 328 9.86 -0.15 -26.48
N ARG A 329 10.28 -0.25 -27.75
CA ARG A 329 10.30 -1.52 -28.50
C ARG A 329 11.20 -2.55 -27.81
N THR A 330 12.41 -2.18 -27.43
CA THR A 330 13.32 -3.07 -26.70
C THR A 330 12.71 -3.54 -25.37
N THR A 331 12.07 -2.65 -24.62
CA THR A 331 11.40 -3.03 -23.37
C THR A 331 10.24 -3.99 -23.61
N LEU A 332 9.41 -3.73 -24.63
CA LEU A 332 8.27 -4.57 -24.98
C LEU A 332 8.72 -5.96 -25.43
N PHE A 333 9.79 -6.03 -26.23
CA PHE A 333 10.39 -7.29 -26.65
C PHE A 333 10.90 -8.11 -25.45
N LEU A 334 11.64 -7.47 -24.54
CA LEU A 334 12.07 -8.12 -23.30
C LEU A 334 10.87 -8.60 -22.47
N LYS A 335 9.79 -7.81 -22.39
CA LYS A 335 8.57 -8.17 -21.65
C LYS A 335 7.89 -9.38 -22.27
N LEU A 336 7.76 -9.40 -23.59
CA LEU A 336 7.24 -10.54 -24.34
C LEU A 336 8.05 -11.80 -24.06
N LEU A 337 9.39 -11.72 -24.13
CA LEU A 337 10.28 -12.84 -23.86
C LEU A 337 10.11 -13.36 -22.42
N ASN A 338 10.07 -12.47 -21.42
CA ASN A 338 9.89 -12.85 -20.03
C ASN A 338 8.52 -13.53 -19.77
N THR A 339 7.45 -13.02 -20.39
CA THR A 339 6.11 -13.62 -20.30
C THR A 339 6.07 -14.98 -21.00
N ALA A 340 6.64 -15.10 -22.20
CA ALA A 340 6.70 -16.36 -22.93
C ALA A 340 7.48 -17.44 -22.16
N LEU A 341 8.65 -17.08 -21.61
CA LEU A 341 9.41 -17.96 -20.72
C LEU A 341 8.55 -18.39 -19.53
N GLY A 342 7.82 -17.46 -18.92
CA GLY A 342 6.92 -17.77 -17.80
C GLY A 342 5.87 -18.83 -18.11
N PHE A 343 5.39 -18.97 -19.35
CA PHE A 343 4.44 -20.03 -19.73
C PHE A 343 5.12 -21.35 -20.09
N ILE A 344 6.31 -21.30 -20.67
CA ILE A 344 7.05 -22.49 -21.11
C ILE A 344 7.68 -23.23 -19.92
N VAL A 345 8.13 -22.51 -18.90
CA VAL A 345 8.91 -23.06 -17.78
C VAL A 345 8.19 -24.18 -17.03
N THR A 346 6.89 -24.03 -16.73
CA THR A 346 6.16 -25.09 -16.00
C THR A 346 5.97 -26.33 -16.86
N LYS A 347 5.72 -26.17 -18.17
CA LYS A 347 5.62 -27.29 -19.10
C LYS A 347 6.96 -28.01 -19.26
N MET A 348 8.05 -27.25 -19.37
CA MET A 348 9.41 -27.80 -19.47
C MET A 348 9.82 -28.52 -18.18
N ALA A 349 9.48 -27.96 -17.01
CA ALA A 349 9.72 -28.59 -15.72
C ALA A 349 8.99 -29.94 -15.60
N VAL A 350 7.70 -29.99 -15.95
CA VAL A 350 6.94 -31.25 -15.98
C VAL A 350 7.56 -32.24 -16.95
N PHE A 351 7.87 -31.81 -18.17
CA PHE A 351 8.48 -32.68 -19.18
C PHE A 351 9.78 -33.31 -18.67
N MET A 352 10.67 -32.50 -18.08
CA MET A 352 11.94 -33.00 -17.53
C MET A 352 11.74 -33.95 -16.35
N THR A 353 10.77 -33.67 -15.47
CA THR A 353 10.43 -34.59 -14.37
C THR A 353 9.90 -35.92 -14.88
N LEU A 354 9.00 -35.92 -15.87
CA LEU A 354 8.45 -37.16 -16.42
C LEU A 354 9.50 -37.95 -17.20
N LEU A 355 10.37 -37.26 -17.95
CA LEU A 355 11.48 -37.90 -18.66
C LEU A 355 12.44 -38.58 -17.68
N PHE A 356 12.79 -37.92 -16.58
CA PHE A 356 13.67 -38.52 -15.58
C PHE A 356 12.98 -39.67 -14.83
N ALA A 357 11.69 -39.53 -14.50
CA ALA A 357 10.91 -40.62 -13.91
C ALA A 357 10.83 -41.83 -14.86
N PHE A 358 10.70 -41.61 -16.16
CA PHE A 358 10.68 -42.69 -17.14
C PHE A 358 12.04 -43.42 -17.27
N ILE A 359 13.15 -42.70 -17.15
CA ILE A 359 14.50 -43.26 -17.35
C ILE A 359 15.04 -43.90 -16.07
N PHE A 360 14.84 -43.27 -14.91
CA PHE A 360 15.50 -43.63 -13.65
C PHE A 360 14.54 -44.23 -12.60
N GLU A 361 13.23 -44.10 -12.80
CA GLU A 361 12.22 -44.73 -11.95
C GLU A 361 11.41 -45.74 -12.79
N ASP A 362 10.41 -46.39 -12.19
CA ASP A 362 9.58 -47.37 -12.89
C ASP A 362 8.73 -46.69 -13.99
N PRO A 363 8.86 -47.09 -15.27
CA PRO A 363 8.05 -46.55 -16.36
C PRO A 363 6.54 -46.70 -16.15
N GLY A 364 6.11 -47.74 -15.43
CA GLY A 364 4.69 -47.98 -15.08
C GLY A 364 4.13 -46.96 -14.08
N SER A 365 4.98 -46.13 -13.51
CA SER A 365 4.61 -45.15 -12.49
C SER A 365 4.06 -43.84 -13.08
N ILE A 366 4.07 -43.65 -14.41
CA ILE A 366 3.54 -42.46 -15.07
C ILE A 366 2.06 -42.68 -15.44
N HIS A 367 1.16 -42.16 -14.62
CA HIS A 367 -0.29 -42.18 -14.84
C HIS A 367 -0.89 -40.76 -14.76
N SER A 368 -2.14 -40.55 -15.17
CA SER A 368 -2.71 -39.21 -15.39
C SER A 368 -2.72 -38.36 -14.12
N LYS A 369 -3.00 -38.97 -12.95
CA LYS A 369 -2.89 -38.29 -11.66
C LYS A 369 -1.51 -37.70 -11.44
N ARG A 370 -0.45 -38.47 -11.69
CA ARG A 370 0.93 -38.03 -11.42
C ARG A 370 1.30 -36.83 -12.29
N VAL A 371 0.98 -36.91 -13.58
CA VAL A 371 1.23 -35.82 -14.53
C VAL A 371 0.45 -34.56 -14.13
N PHE A 372 -0.85 -34.70 -13.85
CA PHE A 372 -1.71 -33.56 -13.56
C PHE A 372 -1.36 -32.89 -12.23
N VAL A 373 -1.20 -33.66 -11.15
CA VAL A 373 -0.83 -33.13 -9.82
C VAL A 373 0.51 -32.40 -9.90
N THR A 374 1.51 -32.98 -10.56
CA THR A 374 2.83 -32.33 -10.73
C THR A 374 2.72 -31.03 -11.51
N LEU A 375 1.96 -31.02 -12.62
CA LEU A 375 1.72 -29.82 -13.42
C LEU A 375 1.10 -28.70 -12.60
N VAL A 376 0.06 -29.01 -11.82
CA VAL A 376 -0.65 -28.02 -11.02
C VAL A 376 0.22 -27.53 -9.85
N MET A 377 0.99 -28.41 -9.20
CA MET A 377 1.92 -27.99 -8.13
C MET A 377 3.02 -27.06 -8.65
N TYR A 378 3.63 -27.36 -9.79
CA TYR A 378 4.61 -26.45 -10.42
C TYR A 378 4.00 -25.12 -10.83
N GLU A 379 2.75 -25.12 -11.32
CA GLU A 379 2.04 -23.87 -11.63
C GLU A 379 1.79 -23.02 -10.38
N HIS A 380 1.47 -23.63 -9.23
CA HIS A 380 1.33 -22.90 -7.97
C HIS A 380 2.66 -22.32 -7.48
N VAL A 381 3.75 -23.08 -7.59
CA VAL A 381 5.11 -22.58 -7.27
C VAL A 381 5.46 -21.42 -8.19
N ARG A 382 5.17 -21.53 -9.49
CA ARG A 382 5.39 -20.44 -10.46
C ARG A 382 4.66 -19.17 -10.04
N VAL A 383 3.35 -19.23 -9.78
CA VAL A 383 2.57 -18.05 -9.43
C VAL A 383 3.07 -17.42 -8.12
N ASN A 384 3.25 -18.23 -7.07
CA ASN A 384 3.69 -17.73 -5.76
C ASN A 384 5.11 -17.15 -5.79
N PHE A 385 6.07 -17.89 -6.36
CA PHE A 385 7.49 -17.56 -6.27
C PHE A 385 7.99 -16.69 -7.43
N MET A 386 7.46 -16.86 -8.64
CA MET A 386 7.93 -16.13 -9.84
C MET A 386 7.12 -14.86 -10.11
N VAL A 387 5.87 -14.78 -9.64
CA VAL A 387 4.99 -13.61 -9.87
C VAL A 387 4.79 -12.81 -8.58
N LEU A 388 4.19 -13.43 -7.56
CA LEU A 388 3.75 -12.71 -6.36
C LEU A 388 4.93 -12.26 -5.47
N PHE A 389 5.93 -13.11 -5.28
CA PHE A 389 7.10 -12.78 -4.47
C PHE A 389 7.91 -11.57 -5.01
N PRO A 390 8.24 -11.47 -6.32
CA PRO A 390 8.86 -10.25 -6.86
C PRO A 390 8.00 -9.00 -6.73
N HIS A 391 6.68 -9.12 -6.90
CA HIS A 391 5.76 -8.00 -6.64
C HIS A 391 5.82 -7.55 -5.17
N ALA A 392 5.87 -8.51 -4.24
CA ALA A 392 6.00 -8.25 -2.81
C ALA A 392 7.28 -7.49 -2.46
N ILE A 393 8.42 -7.84 -3.08
CA ILE A 393 9.70 -7.13 -2.90
C ILE A 393 9.59 -5.67 -3.37
N ASN A 394 9.05 -5.45 -4.57
CA ASN A 394 8.89 -4.11 -5.12
C ASN A 394 7.94 -3.26 -4.26
N ASP A 395 6.84 -3.84 -3.83
CA ASP A 395 5.85 -3.19 -2.98
C ASP A 395 6.42 -2.82 -1.61
N MET A 396 7.21 -3.71 -1.01
CA MET A 396 7.93 -3.44 0.23
C MET A 396 8.97 -2.32 0.07
N ALA A 397 9.74 -2.33 -1.03
CA ALA A 397 10.73 -1.29 -1.30
C ALA A 397 10.08 0.10 -1.44
N GLU A 398 8.94 0.17 -2.15
CA GLU A 398 8.20 1.41 -2.30
C GLU A 398 7.58 1.89 -0.99
N LEU A 399 7.01 0.99 -0.17
CA LEU A 399 6.49 1.33 1.16
C LEU A 399 7.59 1.77 2.11
N SER A 400 8.76 1.16 2.04
CA SER A 400 9.94 1.56 2.84
C SER A 400 10.39 2.98 2.49
N SER A 401 10.45 3.30 1.19
CA SER A 401 10.70 4.67 0.72
C SER A 401 9.64 5.67 1.17
N ALA A 402 8.35 5.31 1.12
CA ALA A 402 7.26 6.14 1.63
C ALA A 402 7.38 6.36 3.15
N CYS A 403 7.63 5.31 3.93
CA CYS A 403 7.87 5.39 5.37
C CYS A 403 9.05 6.31 5.69
N THR A 404 10.10 6.29 4.86
CA THR A 404 11.28 7.14 5.05
C THR A 404 10.93 8.61 4.85
N ARG A 405 10.19 8.95 3.79
CA ARG A 405 9.72 10.32 3.53
C ARG A 405 8.80 10.84 4.62
N ILE A 406 7.81 10.04 5.03
CA ILE A 406 6.89 10.39 6.12
C ILE A 406 7.66 10.59 7.41
N ASN A 407 8.61 9.70 7.72
CA ASN A 407 9.42 9.81 8.93
C ASN A 407 10.24 11.09 8.94
N SER A 408 10.93 11.43 7.84
CA SER A 408 11.70 12.67 7.72
C SER A 408 10.83 13.90 7.96
N PHE A 409 9.61 13.92 7.41
CA PHE A 409 8.66 15.01 7.59
C PHE A 409 8.14 15.13 9.03
N LEU A 410 7.72 14.02 9.64
CA LEU A 410 7.20 14.01 11.01
C LEU A 410 8.27 14.37 12.06
N THR A 411 9.55 14.25 11.72
CA THR A 411 10.67 14.65 12.59
C THR A 411 11.15 16.08 12.42
N LEU A 412 10.55 16.87 11.52
CA LEU A 412 10.87 18.29 11.38
C LEU A 412 10.59 19.07 12.65
N GLU A 413 11.28 20.20 12.83
CA GLU A 413 11.13 21.04 14.02
C GLU A 413 9.76 21.72 14.04
N GLU A 414 9.07 21.59 15.17
CA GLU A 414 7.82 22.29 15.43
C GLU A 414 8.09 23.69 15.99
N LEU A 415 7.07 24.54 15.92
CA LEU A 415 7.05 25.84 16.59
C LEU A 415 7.04 25.59 18.10
N GLN A 416 8.12 25.96 18.78
CA GLN A 416 8.16 25.96 20.24
C GLN A 416 7.48 27.25 20.72
N LEU A 417 6.30 27.13 21.31
CA LEU A 417 5.74 28.21 22.11
C LEU A 417 6.52 28.29 23.42
N PRO A 418 7.07 29.46 23.80
CA PRO A 418 7.70 29.62 25.11
C PRO A 418 6.68 29.33 26.22
N VAL A 419 7.10 28.62 27.27
CA VAL A 419 6.27 28.25 28.44
C VAL A 419 5.66 29.51 29.09
N ASP A 420 6.43 30.60 29.15
CA ASP A 420 5.99 31.88 29.70
C ASP A 420 4.82 32.52 28.93
N SER A 421 4.67 32.19 27.64
CA SER A 421 3.58 32.70 26.80
C SER A 421 2.24 32.03 27.09
N GLU A 422 2.24 30.77 27.53
CA GLU A 422 0.99 30.08 27.91
C GLU A 422 0.49 30.57 29.27
N GLU A 423 1.38 30.73 30.25
CA GLU A 423 1.04 31.34 31.54
C GLU A 423 0.63 32.80 31.37
N ALA A 424 1.35 33.61 30.58
CA ALA A 424 0.97 34.99 30.30
C ALA A 424 -0.37 35.09 29.53
N LEU A 425 -0.64 34.18 28.59
CA LEU A 425 -1.92 34.14 27.88
C LEU A 425 -3.06 33.73 28.81
N ASN A 426 -2.87 32.74 29.68
CA ASN A 426 -3.86 32.32 30.65
C ASN A 426 -4.13 33.42 31.70
N ASN A 427 -3.09 34.07 32.21
CA ASN A 427 -3.19 35.21 33.13
C ASN A 427 -3.86 36.43 32.48
N ALA A 428 -3.61 36.70 31.19
CA ALA A 428 -4.30 37.75 30.44
C ALA A 428 -5.78 37.45 30.14
N ILE A 429 -6.19 36.17 30.14
CA ILE A 429 -7.58 35.75 29.94
C ILE A 429 -8.37 35.73 31.26
N GLU A 430 -7.71 35.43 32.39
CA GLU A 430 -8.37 35.20 33.69
C GLU A 430 -8.17 36.34 34.72
N GLY A 431 -7.28 37.32 34.46
CA GLY A 431 -7.01 38.45 35.35
C GLY A 431 -8.11 39.52 35.43
N PRO A 432 -8.16 40.30 36.52
CA PRO A 432 -9.18 41.34 36.75
C PRO A 432 -9.07 42.56 35.81
N ASP A 433 -7.91 42.74 35.15
CA ASP A 433 -7.64 43.87 34.25
C ASP A 433 -7.77 43.43 32.78
N ARG A 434 -8.99 43.53 32.24
CA ARG A 434 -9.40 42.99 30.92
C ARG A 434 -8.98 43.85 29.72
N SER A 435 -7.96 44.68 29.81
CA SER A 435 -7.50 45.43 28.63
C SER A 435 -6.51 44.58 27.82
N PRO A 436 -6.90 44.05 26.62
CA PRO A 436 -5.93 43.39 25.75
C PRO A 436 -4.81 44.38 25.41
N CYS A 437 -3.58 44.04 25.77
CA CYS A 437 -2.40 44.87 25.61
C CYS A 437 -1.31 44.03 24.93
N ILE A 438 -0.68 44.56 23.88
CA ILE A 438 0.50 43.93 23.27
C ILE A 438 1.71 44.58 23.92
N VAL A 439 2.51 43.80 24.64
CA VAL A 439 3.76 44.24 25.25
C VAL A 439 4.90 43.41 24.69
N LEU A 440 5.81 44.07 23.98
CA LEU A 440 7.08 43.53 23.52
C LEU A 440 8.17 44.21 24.34
N HIS A 441 9.01 43.42 25.00
CA HIS A 441 10.14 43.94 25.76
C HIS A 441 11.41 43.24 25.30
N ASN A 442 12.36 44.02 24.78
CA ASN A 442 13.65 43.58 24.27
C ASN A 442 13.53 42.40 23.28
N LEU A 443 12.53 42.45 22.40
CA LEU A 443 12.24 41.36 21.48
C LEU A 443 13.33 41.29 20.40
N THR A 444 13.94 40.11 20.29
CA THR A 444 14.88 39.74 19.23
C THR A 444 14.32 38.55 18.47
N CYS A 445 14.18 38.68 17.15
CA CYS A 445 13.56 37.66 16.31
C CYS A 445 14.40 37.38 15.06
N ARG A 446 14.40 36.12 14.65
CA ARG A 446 15.01 35.64 13.40
C ARG A 446 14.12 34.58 12.79
N TRP A 447 14.11 34.52 11.46
CA TRP A 447 13.36 33.48 10.73
C TRP A 447 14.06 32.12 10.79
N TYR A 448 15.40 32.11 10.80
CA TYR A 448 16.19 30.88 10.67
C TYR A 448 17.30 30.80 11.72
N LYS A 449 17.56 29.59 12.22
CA LYS A 449 18.70 29.33 13.11
C LYS A 449 20.00 29.52 12.32
N GLY A 450 20.88 30.39 12.81
CA GLY A 450 22.18 30.67 12.19
C GLY A 450 22.20 31.89 11.26
N GLU A 451 21.05 32.51 10.99
CA GLU A 451 21.00 33.83 10.36
C GLU A 451 21.05 34.95 11.40
N ASN A 452 21.41 36.15 10.92
CA ASN A 452 21.34 37.38 11.70
C ASN A 452 19.90 37.63 12.16
N PHE A 453 19.76 38.31 13.30
CA PHE A 453 18.44 38.71 13.75
C PHE A 453 17.87 39.76 12.79
N HIS A 454 16.59 39.57 12.46
CA HIS A 454 15.87 40.46 11.55
C HIS A 454 15.18 41.59 12.30
N LEU A 455 14.79 41.32 13.54
CA LEU A 455 14.29 42.30 14.49
C LEU A 455 15.17 42.21 15.73
N GLU A 456 15.74 43.33 16.15
CA GLU A 456 16.61 43.41 17.31
C GLU A 456 16.11 44.46 18.29
N HIS A 457 16.14 44.11 19.58
CA HIS A 457 15.86 45.02 20.69
C HIS A 457 14.54 45.80 20.60
N ILE A 458 13.48 45.17 20.07
CA ILE A 458 12.18 45.83 19.90
C ILE A 458 11.45 45.94 21.24
N ASN A 459 11.10 47.17 21.59
CA ASN A 459 10.26 47.51 22.74
C ASN A 459 8.98 48.19 22.22
N LEU A 460 7.82 47.61 22.53
CA LEU A 460 6.52 48.15 22.11
C LEU A 460 5.49 47.88 23.20
N LYS A 461 4.67 48.88 23.54
CA LYS A 461 3.51 48.69 24.41
C LYS A 461 2.29 49.33 23.75
N ALA A 462 1.28 48.51 23.47
CA ALA A 462 0.07 48.90 22.77
C ALA A 462 -1.15 48.52 23.60
N GLN A 463 -2.03 49.46 23.88
CA GLN A 463 -3.23 49.23 24.69
C GLN A 463 -4.49 49.07 23.82
N SER A 464 -5.51 48.43 24.38
CA SER A 464 -6.83 48.27 23.75
C SER A 464 -7.43 49.62 23.35
N GLY A 465 -7.93 49.73 22.12
CA GLY A 465 -8.55 50.94 21.59
C GLY A 465 -7.59 51.95 20.95
N GLN A 466 -6.29 51.65 20.90
CA GLN A 466 -5.31 52.47 20.19
C GLN A 466 -5.18 52.06 18.72
N LEU A 467 -5.21 53.05 17.82
CA LEU A 467 -4.79 52.87 16.42
C LEU A 467 -3.29 53.09 16.33
N ILE A 468 -2.54 52.03 16.04
CA ILE A 468 -1.09 52.09 15.87
C ILE A 468 -0.77 51.96 14.40
N VAL A 469 0.05 52.88 13.89
CA VAL A 469 0.56 52.87 12.53
C VAL A 469 2.03 52.50 12.57
N VAL A 470 2.41 51.44 11.85
CA VAL A 470 3.81 51.04 11.65
C VAL A 470 4.22 51.52 10.27
N CYS A 471 5.16 52.47 10.22
CA CYS A 471 5.78 52.95 8.99
C CYS A 471 7.22 52.45 8.93
N GLY A 472 7.66 51.95 7.78
CA GLY A 472 9.00 51.42 7.57
C GLY A 472 9.32 51.24 6.10
#